data_AF-A0A2V5W793-F1
#
_entry.id   AF-A0A2V5W793-F1
#
_cell.length_a   1.000
_cell.length_b   1.000
_cell.length_c   1.000
_cell.angle_alpha   90.00
_cell.angle_beta   90.00
_cell.angle_gamma   90.00
#
_symmetry.space_group_name_H-M   'P 1'
#
loop_
_entity.id
_entity.type
_entity.pdbx_description
1 polymer ?
#
loop_
_entity_poly.entity_id
_entity_poly.type
_entity_poly.pdbx_seq_one_letter_code
_entity_poly.pdbx_strand_id
1 'polypeptide(L)'
;MHPTTSTSGRTRITFAEAFDPKDNALGFLRLVLAILVVFSHSFTLGGFGIDALEAFTKGRHTIGLVAVGMFFVLSGFLITRSAAGEASVLRFLWHRFLRIFPGYWACLIVCGCVFAPYFAYVEHGTLLRVFSAPRSSPQAYMFHNAGLFHLNGLSILGVLNVFPQSIAGLLSRNPYPFQINGSLWTLPFEFVCYLAVAALALFGVIRRARFFVVALFVILWSLHAYNYLWPKSFSHAFSCAGITMFIPLGLFFSVGSLCFLYHEKIPCSSWAFVACIGV
;
A
#
# COMPACT_ATOMS: atom_id res chain seq x y z
N MET A 1 -1.83 63.52 12.77
CA MET A 1 -2.05 62.66 11.59
C MET A 1 -0.82 61.79 11.42
N HIS A 2 -0.84 60.57 11.98
CA HIS A 2 0.20 59.56 11.75
C HIS A 2 -0.41 58.47 10.86
N PRO A 3 0.18 58.13 9.71
CA PRO A 3 -0.32 57.05 8.88
C PRO A 3 0.02 55.70 9.51
N THR A 4 -0.97 54.82 9.46
CA THR A 4 -0.99 53.42 9.87
C THR A 4 0.13 52.60 9.23
N THR A 5 0.96 51.94 10.04
CA THR A 5 1.85 50.87 9.57
C THR A 5 1.12 49.55 9.50
N SER A 6 1.24 48.93 8.32
CA SER A 6 0.65 47.71 7.83
C SER A 6 0.61 46.54 8.84
N THR A 7 -0.58 45.97 9.01
CA THR A 7 -0.73 44.57 9.39
C THR A 7 -0.09 43.70 8.31
N SER A 8 1.08 43.12 8.61
CA SER A 8 1.69 42.06 7.82
C SER A 8 0.74 40.85 7.82
N GLY A 9 -0.07 40.71 6.77
CA GLY A 9 -0.77 39.46 6.52
C GLY A 9 0.28 38.38 6.28
N ARG A 10 0.48 37.46 7.24
CA ARG A 10 1.23 36.22 7.00
C ARG A 10 0.52 35.49 5.88
N THR A 11 1.01 35.60 4.65
CA THR A 11 0.66 34.71 3.55
C THR A 11 0.96 33.30 4.04
N ARG A 12 -0.09 32.52 4.29
CA ARG A 12 0.06 31.14 4.72
C ARG A 12 0.66 30.39 3.54
N ILE A 13 1.93 30.00 3.66
CA ILE A 13 2.61 29.17 2.66
C ILE A 13 1.73 27.94 2.42
N THR A 14 1.37 27.69 1.17
CA THR A 14 0.54 26.55 0.80
C THR A 14 1.40 25.30 0.63
N PHE A 15 0.79 24.12 0.66
CA PHE A 15 1.51 22.87 0.41
C PHE A 15 2.15 22.85 -1.00
N ALA A 16 1.55 23.57 -1.95
CA ALA A 16 2.09 23.77 -3.29
C ALA A 16 3.43 24.52 -3.31
N GLU A 17 3.56 25.56 -2.48
CA GLU A 17 4.77 26.38 -2.39
C GLU A 17 5.86 25.72 -1.56
N ALA A 18 5.49 24.88 -0.58
CA ALA A 18 6.45 24.23 0.32
C ALA A 18 7.09 22.95 -0.24
N PHE A 19 6.45 22.29 -1.22
CA PHE A 19 6.91 20.99 -1.72
C PHE A 19 7.78 21.10 -2.98
N ASP A 20 9.09 20.91 -2.82
CA ASP A 20 10.03 20.77 -3.94
C ASP A 20 10.19 19.28 -4.34
N PRO A 21 9.89 18.90 -5.60
CA PRO A 21 10.11 17.54 -6.10
C PRO A 21 11.57 17.09 -6.12
N LYS A 22 12.51 18.03 -6.25
CA LYS A 22 13.94 17.76 -6.35
C LYS A 22 14.61 17.76 -4.98
N ASP A 23 14.05 18.52 -4.03
CA ASP A 23 14.57 18.64 -2.67
C ASP A 23 13.49 18.27 -1.64
N ASN A 24 13.38 16.97 -1.33
CA ASN A 24 12.46 16.47 -0.33
C ASN A 24 13.00 15.23 0.41
N ALA A 25 12.48 15.02 1.61
CA ALA A 25 12.82 13.88 2.46
C ALA A 25 11.90 12.65 2.26
N LEU A 26 11.20 12.54 1.11
CA LEU A 26 10.25 11.44 0.89
C LEU A 26 10.94 10.07 0.89
N GLY A 27 12.19 9.99 0.42
CA GLY A 27 13.00 8.78 0.48
C GLY A 27 13.28 8.35 1.93
N PHE A 28 13.67 9.30 2.77
CA PHE A 28 13.89 9.06 4.20
C PHE A 28 12.60 8.66 4.92
N LEU A 29 11.48 9.35 4.64
CA LEU A 29 10.18 9.00 5.19
C LEU A 29 9.78 7.57 4.82
N ARG A 30 9.97 7.17 3.56
CA ARG A 30 9.73 5.79 3.12
C ARG A 30 10.62 4.77 3.85
N LEU A 31 11.88 5.11 4.12
CA LEU A 31 12.76 4.25 4.91
C LEU A 31 12.23 4.06 6.34
N VAL A 32 11.82 5.15 7.00
CA VAL A 32 11.21 5.08 8.34
C VAL A 32 9.95 4.22 8.31
N LEU A 33 9.06 4.42 7.33
CA LEU A 33 7.85 3.60 7.18
C LEU A 33 8.19 2.12 6.95
N ALA A 34 9.21 1.81 6.14
CA ALA A 34 9.65 0.43 5.92
C ALA A 34 10.17 -0.22 7.22
N ILE A 35 10.94 0.51 8.02
CA ILE A 35 11.41 0.04 9.33
C ILE A 35 10.22 -0.24 10.26
N LEU A 36 9.21 0.63 10.30
CA LEU A 36 8.01 0.42 11.11
C LEU A 36 7.22 -0.84 10.68
N VAL A 37 7.15 -1.11 9.38
CA VAL A 37 6.55 -2.35 8.86
C VAL A 37 7.32 -3.59 9.32
N VAL A 38 8.65 -3.57 9.19
CA VAL A 38 9.51 -4.68 9.66
C VAL A 38 9.36 -4.88 11.18
N PHE A 39 9.36 -3.78 11.93
CA PHE A 39 9.20 -3.82 13.39
C PHE A 39 7.86 -4.45 13.78
N SER A 40 6.73 -4.01 13.21
CA SER A 40 5.40 -4.58 13.50
C SER A 40 5.32 -6.07 13.11
N HIS A 41 5.87 -6.46 11.94
CA HIS A 41 5.90 -7.87 11.53
C HIS A 41 6.79 -8.74 12.40
N SER A 42 7.82 -8.19 13.06
CA SER A 42 8.66 -8.99 13.95
C SER A 42 7.87 -9.62 15.10
N PHE A 43 6.83 -8.94 15.62
CA PHE A 43 5.98 -9.47 16.68
C PHE A 43 5.17 -10.68 16.22
N THR A 44 4.43 -10.50 15.13
CA THR A 44 3.52 -11.53 14.59
C THR A 44 4.26 -12.72 13.99
N LEU A 45 5.36 -12.48 13.26
CA LEU A 45 6.14 -13.55 12.64
C LEU A 45 7.09 -14.25 13.62
N GLY A 46 7.63 -13.51 14.59
CA GLY A 46 8.54 -14.05 15.61
C GLY A 46 7.83 -14.69 16.80
N GLY A 47 6.50 -14.57 16.90
CA GLY A 47 5.73 -15.08 18.03
C GLY A 47 5.92 -14.28 19.32
N PHE A 48 6.35 -13.01 19.22
CA PHE A 48 6.53 -12.12 20.39
C PHE A 48 5.24 -11.44 20.85
N GLY A 49 4.09 -11.85 20.29
CA GLY A 49 2.77 -11.31 20.64
C GLY A 49 2.28 -10.26 19.65
N ILE A 50 1.62 -9.23 20.17
CA ILE A 50 1.02 -8.13 19.40
C ILE A 50 1.80 -6.84 19.62
N ASP A 51 1.79 -5.94 18.63
CA ASP A 51 2.47 -4.64 18.79
C ASP A 51 1.70 -3.68 19.72
N ALA A 52 2.37 -2.62 20.18
CA ALA A 52 1.80 -1.68 21.15
C ALA A 52 0.53 -0.98 20.63
N LEU A 53 0.47 -0.69 19.33
CA LEU A 53 -0.71 -0.05 18.73
C LEU A 53 -1.86 -1.06 18.62
N GLU A 54 -1.56 -2.30 18.30
CA GLU A 54 -2.53 -3.38 18.27
C GLU A 54 -3.15 -3.60 19.66
N ALA A 55 -2.33 -3.61 20.71
CA ALA A 55 -2.80 -3.68 22.09
C ALA A 55 -3.70 -2.49 22.46
N PHE A 56 -3.26 -1.26 22.13
CA PHE A 56 -4.02 -0.04 22.41
C PHE A 56 -5.37 0.00 21.68
N THR A 57 -5.40 -0.44 20.43
CA THR A 57 -6.60 -0.41 19.58
C THR A 57 -7.48 -1.65 19.70
N LYS A 58 -7.16 -2.56 20.62
CA LYS A 58 -7.88 -3.84 20.84
C LYS A 58 -7.92 -4.70 19.58
N GLY A 59 -6.78 -4.83 18.89
CA GLY A 59 -6.63 -5.67 17.69
C GLY A 59 -7.11 -5.02 16.39
N ARG A 60 -7.39 -3.71 16.37
CA ARG A 60 -7.98 -3.04 15.20
C ARG A 60 -6.92 -2.48 14.23
N HIS A 61 -5.81 -2.00 14.76
CA HIS A 61 -4.73 -1.40 13.96
C HIS A 61 -3.37 -1.84 14.47
N THR A 62 -2.49 -2.21 13.55
CA THR A 62 -1.08 -2.49 13.83
C THR A 62 -0.22 -1.31 13.37
N ILE A 63 0.98 -1.17 13.94
CA ILE A 63 1.95 -0.16 13.47
C ILE A 63 2.24 -0.37 11.99
N GLY A 64 2.33 -1.63 11.55
CA GLY A 64 2.55 -2.01 10.16
C GLY A 64 1.41 -1.56 9.25
N LEU A 65 0.15 -1.71 9.66
CA LEU A 65 -1.00 -1.27 8.87
C LEU A 65 -1.02 0.25 8.68
N VAL A 66 -0.71 1.01 9.72
CA VAL A 66 -0.59 2.48 9.63
C VAL A 66 0.55 2.87 8.70
N ALA A 67 1.71 2.22 8.82
CA ALA A 67 2.87 2.50 7.98
C ALA A 67 2.59 2.20 6.49
N VAL A 68 1.94 1.06 6.20
CA VAL A 68 1.45 0.73 4.85
C VAL A 68 0.43 1.76 4.37
N GLY A 69 -0.51 2.17 5.22
CA GLY A 69 -1.45 3.25 4.90
C GLY A 69 -0.74 4.53 4.47
N MET A 70 0.31 4.93 5.19
CA MET A 70 1.12 6.10 4.83
C MET A 70 1.88 5.92 3.51
N PHE A 71 2.37 4.72 3.17
CA PHE A 71 2.88 4.45 1.82
C PHE A 71 1.80 4.69 0.76
N PHE A 72 0.57 4.26 1.00
CA PHE A 72 -0.55 4.51 0.08
C PHE A 72 -0.92 5.99 -0.02
N VAL A 73 -0.90 6.76 1.08
CA VAL A 73 -1.06 8.23 1.05
C VAL A 73 0.02 8.88 0.17
N LEU A 74 1.30 8.53 0.40
CA LEU A 74 2.41 9.07 -0.38
C LEU A 74 2.31 8.69 -1.86
N SER A 75 1.94 7.45 -2.16
CA SER A 75 1.69 7.00 -3.52
C SER A 75 0.51 7.73 -4.15
N GLY A 76 -0.61 7.92 -3.44
CA GLY A 76 -1.74 8.71 -3.90
C GLY A 76 -1.35 10.11 -4.33
N PHE A 77 -0.58 10.80 -3.49
CA PHE A 77 -0.08 12.14 -3.78
C PHE A 77 0.80 12.18 -5.04
N LEU A 78 1.86 11.37 -5.07
CA LEU A 78 2.87 11.41 -6.14
C LEU A 78 2.36 10.89 -7.48
N ILE A 79 1.48 9.89 -7.45
CA ILE A 79 0.95 9.28 -8.66
C ILE A 79 -0.08 10.19 -9.30
N THR A 80 -0.95 10.82 -8.49
CA THR A 80 -1.89 11.83 -8.98
C THR A 80 -1.15 13.02 -9.57
N ARG A 81 -0.07 13.47 -8.91
CA ARG A 81 0.81 14.51 -9.44
C ARG A 81 1.40 14.16 -10.80
N SER A 82 2.00 12.98 -10.90
CA SER A 82 2.63 12.59 -12.15
C SER A 82 1.63 12.38 -13.29
N ALA A 83 0.39 12.00 -12.98
CA ALA A 83 -0.68 11.88 -13.97
C ALA A 83 -1.24 13.24 -14.43
N ALA A 84 -1.16 14.27 -13.58
CA ALA A 84 -1.55 15.63 -13.93
C ALA A 84 -0.51 16.36 -14.81
N GLY A 85 0.70 15.82 -14.96
CA GLY A 85 1.71 16.33 -15.88
C GLY A 85 1.44 15.94 -17.35
N GLU A 86 2.32 16.36 -18.25
CA GLU A 86 2.15 16.22 -19.72
C GLU A 86 2.53 14.84 -20.29
N ALA A 87 2.74 13.81 -19.45
CA ALA A 87 3.18 12.51 -19.92
C ALA A 87 2.03 11.72 -20.56
N SER A 88 2.30 11.06 -21.70
CA SER A 88 1.34 10.11 -22.29
C SER A 88 1.01 8.98 -21.31
N VAL A 89 -0.24 8.48 -21.34
CA VAL A 89 -0.71 7.40 -20.45
C VAL A 89 0.18 6.16 -20.53
N LEU A 90 0.67 5.82 -21.74
CA LEU A 90 1.59 4.70 -21.93
C LEU A 90 2.93 4.91 -21.21
N ARG A 91 3.53 6.11 -21.35
CA ARG A 91 4.76 6.46 -20.64
C ARG A 91 4.53 6.46 -19.13
N PHE A 92 3.38 6.95 -18.69
CA PHE A 92 2.98 6.89 -17.29
C PHE A 92 2.98 5.44 -16.79
N LEU A 93 2.24 4.54 -17.45
CA LEU A 93 2.16 3.13 -17.05
C LEU A 93 3.52 2.42 -17.09
N TRP A 94 4.33 2.68 -18.12
CA TRP A 94 5.66 2.09 -18.26
C TRP A 94 6.58 2.40 -17.08
N HIS A 95 6.59 3.67 -16.62
CA HIS A 95 7.42 4.04 -15.46
C HIS A 95 6.96 3.33 -14.17
N ARG A 96 5.68 2.97 -14.06
CA ARG A 96 5.14 2.27 -12.87
C ARG A 96 5.39 0.78 -12.95
N PHE A 97 5.32 0.23 -14.15
CA PHE A 97 5.76 -1.12 -14.43
C PHE A 97 7.22 -1.31 -14.02
N LEU A 98 8.13 -0.44 -14.50
CA LEU A 98 9.55 -0.47 -14.14
C LEU A 98 9.83 -0.19 -12.66
N ARG A 99 8.91 0.48 -11.96
CA ARG A 99 9.03 0.71 -10.51
C ARG A 99 8.74 -0.55 -9.68
N ILE A 100 7.76 -1.36 -10.10
CA ILE A 100 7.27 -2.50 -9.30
C ILE A 100 7.96 -3.81 -9.73
N PHE A 101 7.89 -4.13 -11.02
CA PHE A 101 8.18 -5.47 -11.51
C PHE A 101 9.64 -5.92 -11.33
N PRO A 102 10.67 -5.09 -11.58
CA PRO A 102 12.06 -5.53 -11.41
C PRO A 102 12.38 -5.95 -9.97
N GLY A 103 12.00 -5.13 -8.98
CA GLY A 103 12.20 -5.45 -7.56
C GLY A 103 11.33 -6.64 -7.11
N TYR A 104 10.09 -6.71 -7.61
CA TYR A 104 9.19 -7.81 -7.34
C TYR A 104 9.74 -9.15 -7.83
N TRP A 105 10.19 -9.24 -9.08
CA TRP A 105 10.76 -10.47 -9.65
C TRP A 105 12.06 -10.87 -8.96
N ALA A 106 12.94 -9.91 -8.64
CA ALA A 106 14.14 -10.20 -7.85
C ALA A 106 13.78 -10.81 -6.49
N CYS A 107 12.76 -10.27 -5.82
CA CYS A 107 12.26 -10.80 -4.55
C CYS A 107 11.70 -12.22 -4.68
N LEU A 108 10.92 -12.50 -5.74
CA LEU A 108 10.41 -13.86 -6.02
C LEU A 108 11.55 -14.86 -6.25
N ILE A 109 12.57 -14.47 -7.03
CA ILE A 109 13.75 -15.30 -7.28
C ILE A 109 14.49 -15.58 -5.98
N VAL A 110 14.73 -14.57 -5.14
CA VAL A 110 15.40 -14.77 -3.84
C VAL A 110 14.58 -15.69 -2.93
N CYS A 111 13.25 -15.50 -2.86
CA CYS A 111 12.38 -16.36 -2.07
C CYS A 111 12.42 -17.82 -2.55
N GLY A 112 12.32 -18.05 -3.86
CA GLY A 112 12.26 -19.39 -4.44
C GLY A 112 13.62 -20.09 -4.51
N CYS A 113 14.69 -19.38 -4.85
CA CYS A 113 16.00 -19.97 -5.12
C CYS A 113 16.96 -19.92 -3.93
N VAL A 114 16.72 -19.03 -2.95
CA VAL A 114 17.60 -18.87 -1.77
C VAL A 114 16.89 -19.29 -0.50
N PHE A 115 15.77 -18.65 -0.16
CA PHE A 115 15.09 -18.92 1.12
C PHE A 115 14.41 -20.28 1.15
N ALA A 116 13.72 -20.70 0.09
CA ALA A 116 13.05 -22.00 0.09
C ALA A 116 14.02 -23.19 0.24
N PRO A 117 15.16 -23.28 -0.48
CA PRO A 117 16.16 -24.33 -0.23
C PRO A 117 16.77 -24.24 1.17
N TYR A 118 17.06 -23.03 1.66
CA TYR A 118 17.59 -22.82 3.01
C TYR A 118 16.63 -23.38 4.08
N PHE A 119 15.35 -23.04 4.02
CA PHE A 119 14.35 -23.56 4.96
C PHE A 119 14.13 -25.06 4.80
N ALA A 120 14.16 -25.60 3.57
CA ALA A 120 14.09 -27.04 3.34
C ALA A 120 15.27 -27.80 3.96
N TYR A 121 16.47 -27.20 3.94
CA TYR A 121 17.63 -27.74 4.63
C TYR A 121 17.46 -27.72 6.15
N VAL A 122 16.97 -26.62 6.72
CA VAL A 122 16.74 -26.51 8.17
C VAL A 122 15.64 -27.48 8.66
N GLU A 123 14.55 -27.64 7.92
CA GLU A 123 13.40 -28.47 8.34
C GLU A 123 13.54 -29.95 8.00
N HIS A 124 14.19 -30.29 6.89
CA HIS A 124 14.20 -31.64 6.32
C HIS A 124 15.60 -32.16 5.97
N GLY A 125 16.66 -31.37 6.18
CA GLY A 125 18.04 -31.76 5.89
C GLY A 125 18.38 -31.87 4.41
N THR A 126 17.50 -31.42 3.50
CA THR A 126 17.70 -31.56 2.04
C THR A 126 17.49 -30.23 1.32
N LEU A 127 18.46 -29.83 0.50
CA LEU A 127 18.39 -28.58 -0.27
C LEU A 127 17.55 -28.72 -1.54
N LEU A 128 17.68 -29.84 -2.26
CA LEU A 128 17.16 -29.96 -3.62
C LEU A 128 15.76 -30.55 -3.71
N ARG A 129 15.32 -31.30 -2.69
CA ARG A 129 14.03 -31.99 -2.70
C ARG A 129 12.84 -31.02 -2.83
N VAL A 130 13.02 -29.78 -2.39
CA VAL A 130 12.02 -28.70 -2.50
C VAL A 130 11.64 -28.40 -3.96
N PHE A 131 12.58 -28.54 -4.90
CA PHE A 131 12.36 -28.27 -6.33
C PHE A 131 11.58 -29.36 -7.05
N SER A 132 11.46 -30.54 -6.44
CA SER A 132 10.71 -31.69 -6.99
C SER A 132 9.28 -31.79 -6.44
N ALA A 133 8.83 -30.81 -5.63
CA ALA A 133 7.50 -30.81 -5.05
C ALA A 133 6.41 -30.69 -6.16
N PRO A 134 5.44 -31.62 -6.29
CA PRO A 134 4.54 -31.67 -7.44
C PRO A 134 3.57 -30.49 -7.60
N ARG A 135 3.14 -29.85 -6.50
CA ARG A 135 2.08 -28.82 -6.51
C ARG A 135 2.49 -27.45 -5.96
N SER A 136 3.59 -27.38 -5.22
CA SER A 136 4.02 -26.18 -4.50
C SER A 136 5.53 -25.98 -4.56
N SER A 137 6.15 -26.34 -5.69
CA SER A 137 7.58 -26.12 -5.87
C SER A 137 7.94 -24.62 -5.94
N PRO A 138 9.20 -24.25 -5.66
CA PRO A 138 9.67 -22.87 -5.85
C PRO A 138 9.41 -22.33 -7.26
N GLN A 139 9.50 -23.18 -8.28
CA GLN A 139 9.24 -22.83 -9.68
C GLN A 139 7.76 -22.48 -9.88
N ALA A 140 6.85 -23.30 -9.32
CA ALA A 140 5.43 -23.04 -9.36
C ALA A 140 5.09 -21.75 -8.59
N TYR A 141 5.74 -21.51 -7.45
CA TYR A 141 5.60 -20.26 -6.70
C TYR A 141 6.00 -19.05 -7.56
N MET A 142 7.18 -19.05 -8.18
CA MET A 142 7.65 -17.94 -9.02
C MET A 142 6.72 -17.71 -10.22
N PHE A 143 6.29 -18.78 -10.89
CA PHE A 143 5.43 -18.69 -12.07
C PHE A 143 4.03 -18.16 -11.72
N HIS A 144 3.38 -18.72 -10.70
CA HIS A 144 2.04 -18.29 -10.29
C HIS A 144 2.01 -16.85 -9.74
N ASN A 145 3.14 -16.36 -9.21
CA ASN A 145 3.26 -15.01 -8.71
C ASN A 145 3.78 -14.02 -9.76
N ALA A 146 4.33 -14.43 -10.91
CA ALA A 146 5.07 -13.55 -11.82
C ALA A 146 4.29 -12.31 -12.30
N GLY A 147 2.97 -12.42 -12.45
CA GLY A 147 2.09 -11.37 -12.97
C GLY A 147 1.54 -10.38 -11.94
N LEU A 148 1.99 -10.43 -10.67
CA LEU A 148 1.45 -9.70 -9.51
C LEU A 148 0.03 -10.15 -9.09
N PHE A 149 -0.84 -10.32 -10.07
CA PHE A 149 -2.11 -11.02 -9.95
C PHE A 149 -1.82 -12.50 -10.07
N HIS A 150 -2.12 -13.28 -9.03
CA HIS A 150 -2.01 -14.72 -9.14
C HIS A 150 -2.85 -15.18 -10.34
N LEU A 151 -2.34 -16.14 -11.11
CA LEU A 151 -3.00 -16.68 -12.32
C LEU A 151 -4.34 -17.41 -12.02
N ASN A 152 -4.96 -17.17 -10.86
CA ASN A 152 -6.28 -17.66 -10.44
C ASN A 152 -7.47 -16.92 -11.10
N GLY A 153 -7.21 -16.13 -12.15
CA GLY A 153 -8.23 -15.55 -13.02
C GLY A 153 -8.11 -14.05 -13.23
N LEU A 154 -8.50 -13.59 -14.42
CA LEU A 154 -8.45 -12.18 -14.84
C LEU A 154 -9.57 -11.30 -14.24
N SER A 155 -10.25 -11.76 -13.18
CA SER A 155 -11.34 -11.02 -12.56
C SER A 155 -10.80 -10.03 -11.52
N ILE A 156 -11.47 -8.88 -11.35
CA ILE A 156 -11.17 -7.93 -10.27
C ILE A 156 -11.13 -8.62 -8.90
N LEU A 157 -11.98 -9.63 -8.68
CA LEU A 157 -12.02 -10.37 -7.42
C LEU A 157 -10.85 -11.34 -7.27
N GLY A 158 -10.33 -11.92 -8.35
CA GLY A 158 -9.12 -12.74 -8.36
C GLY A 158 -7.87 -11.89 -8.15
N VAL A 159 -7.84 -10.70 -8.74
CA VAL A 159 -6.80 -9.68 -8.57
C VAL A 159 -6.66 -9.21 -7.11
N LEU A 160 -7.78 -9.14 -6.37
CA LEU A 160 -7.80 -8.67 -4.99
C LEU A 160 -7.64 -9.82 -3.97
N ASN A 161 -7.87 -11.09 -4.33
CA ASN A 161 -7.66 -12.25 -3.45
C ASN A 161 -6.24 -12.82 -3.60
N VAL A 162 -5.24 -12.04 -3.19
CA VAL A 162 -3.84 -12.43 -3.26
C VAL A 162 -3.38 -12.97 -1.91
N PHE A 163 -3.35 -14.30 -1.78
CA PHE A 163 -2.69 -14.98 -0.67
C PHE A 163 -1.43 -15.67 -1.20
N PRO A 164 -0.23 -15.28 -0.71
CA PRO A 164 1.02 -15.88 -1.17
C PRO A 164 0.98 -17.39 -0.95
N GLN A 165 1.25 -18.13 -2.02
CA GLN A 165 1.24 -19.59 -2.00
C GLN A 165 2.37 -20.11 -1.12
N SER A 166 2.09 -21.16 -0.35
CA SER A 166 3.13 -21.89 0.38
C SER A 166 4.11 -22.54 -0.59
N ILE A 167 5.39 -22.63 -0.23
CA ILE A 167 6.37 -23.39 -0.99
C ILE A 167 6.63 -24.71 -0.25
N ALA A 168 6.29 -25.83 -0.89
CA ALA A 168 6.53 -27.19 -0.43
C ALA A 168 6.08 -27.50 1.02
N GLY A 169 5.14 -26.73 1.58
CA GLY A 169 4.71 -26.87 2.97
C GLY A 169 5.74 -26.42 4.01
N LEU A 170 6.79 -25.70 3.59
CA LEU A 170 7.82 -25.15 4.47
C LEU A 170 7.22 -24.16 5.49
N LEU A 171 7.93 -23.94 6.60
CA LEU A 171 7.53 -23.07 7.70
C LEU A 171 6.26 -23.55 8.41
N SER A 172 5.97 -24.85 8.36
CA SER A 172 4.76 -25.44 8.98
C SER A 172 4.69 -25.25 10.50
N ARG A 173 5.84 -25.09 11.16
CA ARG A 173 5.96 -24.92 12.62
C ARG A 173 6.12 -23.46 13.05
N ASN A 174 6.13 -22.53 12.11
CA ASN A 174 6.29 -21.10 12.41
C ASN A 174 5.02 -20.53 13.05
N PRO A 175 5.08 -19.49 13.91
CA PRO A 175 3.88 -18.83 14.46
C PRO A 175 2.92 -18.35 13.38
N TYR A 176 3.46 -17.97 12.22
CA TYR A 176 2.71 -17.71 11.01
C TYR A 176 3.09 -18.73 9.94
N PRO A 177 2.36 -19.87 9.85
CA PRO A 177 2.82 -21.02 9.10
C PRO A 177 2.67 -20.84 7.59
N PHE A 178 3.49 -21.57 6.83
CA PHE A 178 3.43 -21.67 5.37
C PHE A 178 3.72 -20.40 4.57
N GLN A 179 4.12 -19.31 5.22
CA GLN A 179 4.33 -18.01 4.55
C GLN A 179 5.80 -17.64 4.53
N ILE A 180 6.39 -17.69 3.33
CA ILE A 180 7.77 -17.23 3.09
C ILE A 180 7.81 -15.73 2.84
N ASN A 181 6.81 -15.18 2.15
CA ASN A 181 6.73 -13.75 1.87
C ASN A 181 5.28 -13.25 1.93
N GLY A 182 4.81 -13.03 3.15
CA GLY A 182 3.49 -12.46 3.41
C GLY A 182 3.35 -11.01 2.95
N SER A 183 4.45 -10.27 2.80
CA SER A 183 4.45 -8.82 2.55
C SER A 183 4.10 -8.43 1.11
N LEU A 184 3.99 -9.37 0.17
CA LEU A 184 3.66 -9.10 -1.24
C LEU A 184 2.20 -8.64 -1.44
N TRP A 185 1.32 -8.88 -0.47
CA TRP A 185 -0.13 -8.69 -0.59
C TRP A 185 -0.56 -7.25 -0.93
N THR A 186 0.25 -6.23 -0.60
CA THR A 186 -0.11 -4.82 -0.82
C THR A 186 0.09 -4.35 -2.26
N LEU A 187 1.03 -4.96 -2.98
CA LEU A 187 1.45 -4.50 -4.32
C LEU A 187 0.34 -4.58 -5.38
N PRO A 188 -0.50 -5.65 -5.45
CA PRO A 188 -1.64 -5.69 -6.37
C PRO A 188 -2.59 -4.50 -6.18
N PHE A 189 -2.88 -4.13 -4.93
CA PHE A 189 -3.75 -2.99 -4.64
C PHE A 189 -3.12 -1.66 -5.10
N GLU A 190 -1.83 -1.47 -4.86
CA GLU A 190 -1.11 -0.28 -5.33
C GLU A 190 -1.16 -0.18 -6.86
N PHE A 191 -0.95 -1.30 -7.57
CA PHE A 191 -1.01 -1.33 -9.02
C PHE A 191 -2.44 -1.06 -9.55
N VAL A 192 -3.48 -1.57 -8.89
CA VAL A 192 -4.89 -1.23 -9.20
C VAL A 192 -5.14 0.28 -9.05
N CYS A 193 -4.61 0.91 -8.00
CA CYS A 193 -4.70 2.36 -7.85
C CYS A 193 -4.00 3.10 -9.01
N TYR A 194 -2.87 2.59 -9.51
CA TYR A 194 -2.18 3.19 -10.66
C TYR A 194 -3.01 3.09 -11.93
N LEU A 195 -3.65 1.93 -12.18
CA LEU A 195 -4.56 1.74 -13.30
C LEU A 195 -5.78 2.68 -13.21
N ALA A 196 -6.34 2.86 -12.00
CA ALA A 196 -7.46 3.78 -11.79
C ALA A 196 -7.07 5.24 -12.13
N VAL A 197 -5.90 5.70 -11.69
CA VAL A 197 -5.39 7.03 -12.05
C VAL A 197 -5.11 7.14 -13.56
N ALA A 198 -4.52 6.10 -14.17
CA ALA A 198 -4.29 6.07 -15.62
C ALA A 198 -5.59 6.18 -16.42
N ALA A 199 -6.66 5.50 -15.98
CA ALA A 199 -7.98 5.61 -16.59
C ALA A 199 -8.51 7.04 -16.47
N LEU A 200 -8.44 7.66 -15.28
CA LEU A 200 -8.86 9.06 -15.09
C LEU A 200 -8.08 10.03 -15.97
N ALA A 201 -6.78 9.79 -16.18
CA ALA A 201 -5.95 10.58 -17.07
C ALA A 201 -6.32 10.38 -18.54
N LEU A 202 -6.57 9.13 -18.98
CA LEU A 202 -6.94 8.79 -20.35
C LEU A 202 -8.25 9.44 -20.79
N PHE A 203 -9.28 9.41 -19.92
CA PHE A 203 -10.58 10.00 -20.24
C PHE A 203 -10.62 11.53 -20.15
N GLY A 204 -9.48 12.19 -19.91
CA GLY A 204 -9.40 13.66 -19.81
C GLY A 204 -10.19 14.24 -18.64
N VAL A 205 -10.59 13.39 -17.68
CA VAL A 205 -11.44 13.77 -16.55
C VAL A 205 -10.63 14.51 -15.49
N ILE A 206 -9.32 14.72 -15.64
CA ILE A 206 -8.45 15.34 -14.64
C ILE A 206 -9.03 16.64 -14.04
N ARG A 207 -9.66 17.53 -14.83
CA ARG A 207 -10.32 18.75 -14.29
C ARG A 207 -11.53 18.46 -13.40
N ARG A 208 -12.26 17.36 -13.67
CA ARG A 208 -13.38 16.83 -12.87
C ARG A 208 -12.94 15.75 -11.87
N ALA A 209 -11.69 15.30 -11.92
CA ALA A 209 -11.16 14.24 -11.08
C ALA A 209 -11.23 14.63 -9.61
N ARG A 210 -11.17 15.92 -9.28
CA ARG A 210 -11.43 16.43 -7.93
C ARG A 210 -12.76 15.93 -7.35
N PHE A 211 -13.84 15.91 -8.14
CA PHE A 211 -15.15 15.47 -7.68
C PHE A 211 -15.23 13.95 -7.63
N PHE A 212 -14.66 13.27 -8.63
CA PHE A 212 -14.63 11.81 -8.65
C PHE A 212 -13.82 11.24 -7.47
N VAL A 213 -12.65 11.80 -7.18
CA VAL A 213 -11.80 11.37 -6.06
C VAL A 213 -12.47 11.69 -4.72
N VAL A 214 -13.17 12.82 -4.58
CA VAL A 214 -13.99 13.11 -3.38
C VAL A 214 -15.12 12.09 -3.23
N ALA A 215 -15.86 11.80 -4.30
CA ALA A 215 -16.93 10.81 -4.25
C ALA A 215 -16.39 9.41 -3.89
N LEU A 216 -15.27 9.00 -4.50
CA LEU A 216 -14.59 7.75 -4.17
C LEU A 216 -14.13 7.72 -2.71
N PHE A 217 -13.54 8.81 -2.20
CA PHE A 217 -13.17 8.93 -0.79
C PHE A 217 -14.38 8.75 0.13
N VAL A 218 -15.49 9.44 -0.16
CA VAL A 218 -16.73 9.32 0.65
C VAL A 218 -17.28 7.91 0.62
N ILE A 219 -17.28 7.25 -0.54
CA ILE A 219 -17.73 5.85 -0.68
C ILE A 219 -16.84 4.92 0.14
N LEU A 220 -15.52 5.01 -0.03
CA LEU A 220 -14.56 4.17 0.70
C LEU A 220 -14.62 4.42 2.21
N TRP A 221 -14.77 5.67 2.63
CA TRP A 221 -14.94 6.03 4.04
C TRP A 221 -16.24 5.46 4.61
N SER A 222 -17.35 5.55 3.86
CA SER A 222 -18.65 4.98 4.27
C SER A 222 -18.59 3.47 4.37
N LEU A 223 -17.93 2.79 3.43
CA LEU A 223 -17.70 1.34 3.48
C LEU A 223 -16.79 0.95 4.66
N HIS A 224 -15.76 1.74 4.92
CA HIS A 224 -14.87 1.52 6.07
C HIS A 224 -15.62 1.69 7.40
N ALA A 225 -16.44 2.74 7.51
CA ALA A 225 -17.29 2.98 8.68
C ALA A 225 -18.33 1.86 8.86
N TYR A 226 -18.95 1.39 7.77
CA TYR A 226 -19.87 0.25 7.79
C TYR A 226 -19.19 -1.02 8.31
N ASN A 227 -17.98 -1.33 7.82
CA ASN A 227 -17.18 -2.46 8.32
C ASN A 227 -16.81 -2.30 9.81
N TYR A 228 -16.46 -1.09 10.23
CA TYR A 228 -16.06 -0.81 11.60
C TYR A 228 -17.22 -0.96 12.59
N LEU A 229 -18.40 -0.47 12.23
CA LEU A 229 -19.58 -0.48 13.10
C LEU A 229 -20.32 -1.82 13.09
N TRP A 230 -20.39 -2.50 11.92
CA TRP A 230 -21.13 -3.75 11.74
C TRP A 230 -20.29 -4.82 11.00
N PRO A 231 -19.19 -5.30 11.59
CA PRO A 231 -18.24 -6.19 10.90
C PRO A 231 -18.86 -7.51 10.43
N LYS A 232 -19.81 -8.09 11.20
CA LYS A 232 -20.50 -9.32 10.82
C LYS A 232 -21.33 -9.11 9.56
N SER A 233 -22.22 -8.11 9.55
CA SER A 233 -23.06 -7.76 8.40
C SER A 233 -22.22 -7.38 7.18
N PHE A 234 -21.10 -6.66 7.41
CA PHE A 234 -20.16 -6.32 6.34
C PHE A 234 -19.58 -7.58 5.70
N SER A 235 -19.09 -8.53 6.50
CA SER A 235 -18.51 -9.77 5.99
C SER A 235 -19.51 -10.65 5.22
N HIS A 236 -20.80 -10.59 5.56
CA HIS A 236 -21.86 -11.25 4.80
C HIS A 236 -22.15 -10.56 3.46
N ALA A 237 -22.09 -9.23 3.41
CA ALA A 237 -22.31 -8.46 2.18
C ALA A 237 -21.09 -8.49 1.24
N PHE A 238 -19.89 -8.54 1.80
CA PHE A 238 -18.61 -8.54 1.09
C PHE A 238 -17.77 -9.76 1.47
N SER A 239 -18.13 -10.92 0.90
CA SER A 239 -17.45 -12.19 1.20
C SER A 239 -16.02 -12.29 0.64
N CYS A 240 -15.59 -11.32 -0.17
CA CYS A 240 -14.25 -11.27 -0.75
C CYS A 240 -13.28 -10.59 0.21
N ALA A 241 -12.31 -11.35 0.74
CA ALA A 241 -11.28 -10.82 1.64
C ALA A 241 -10.50 -9.65 1.01
N GLY A 242 -10.22 -9.74 -0.29
CA GLY A 242 -9.55 -8.69 -1.05
C GLY A 242 -10.27 -7.33 -1.04
N ILE A 243 -11.60 -7.31 -1.03
CA ILE A 243 -12.36 -6.05 -0.95
C ILE A 243 -12.19 -5.41 0.43
N THR A 244 -12.32 -6.22 1.47
CA THR A 244 -12.17 -5.77 2.87
C THR A 244 -10.78 -5.18 3.11
N MET A 245 -9.76 -5.79 2.51
CA MET A 245 -8.37 -5.32 2.52
C MET A 245 -8.14 -4.06 1.67
N PHE A 246 -8.77 -3.98 0.49
CA PHE A 246 -8.60 -2.84 -0.42
C PHE A 246 -9.22 -1.55 0.12
N ILE A 247 -10.38 -1.62 0.78
CA ILE A 247 -11.10 -0.43 1.26
C ILE A 247 -10.22 0.54 2.06
N PRO A 248 -9.54 0.12 3.15
CA PRO A 248 -8.68 1.03 3.90
C PRO A 248 -7.48 1.53 3.07
N LEU A 249 -6.87 0.67 2.24
CA LEU A 249 -5.72 1.07 1.40
C LEU A 249 -6.11 2.09 0.33
N GLY A 250 -7.24 1.86 -0.34
CA GLY A 250 -7.81 2.79 -1.31
C GLY A 250 -8.24 4.10 -0.65
N LEU A 251 -8.75 4.05 0.59
CA LEU A 251 -9.06 5.24 1.37
C LEU A 251 -7.80 6.08 1.60
N PHE A 252 -6.73 5.47 2.12
CA PHE A 252 -5.42 6.14 2.29
C PHE A 252 -4.88 6.72 0.98
N PHE A 253 -4.95 5.96 -0.12
CA PHE A 253 -4.54 6.46 -1.43
C PHE A 253 -5.35 7.68 -1.86
N SER A 254 -6.67 7.63 -1.68
CA SER A 254 -7.55 8.73 -2.05
C SER A 254 -7.28 9.99 -1.22
N VAL A 255 -6.92 9.86 0.07
CA VAL A 255 -6.45 10.98 0.89
C VAL A 255 -5.23 11.64 0.26
N GLY A 256 -4.22 10.84 -0.12
CA GLY A 256 -3.03 11.35 -0.82
C GLY A 256 -3.37 12.08 -2.12
N SER A 257 -4.25 11.50 -2.92
CA SER A 257 -4.75 12.10 -4.16
C SER A 257 -5.46 13.42 -3.92
N LEU A 258 -6.31 13.52 -2.88
CA LEU A 258 -6.98 14.76 -2.49
C LEU A 258 -6.00 15.81 -2.00
N CYS A 259 -5.00 15.42 -1.20
CA CYS A 259 -3.94 16.32 -0.77
C CYS A 259 -3.22 16.96 -1.97
N PHE A 260 -2.99 16.20 -3.05
CA PHE A 260 -2.44 16.76 -4.29
C PHE A 260 -3.46 17.65 -5.02
N LEU A 261 -4.68 17.17 -5.25
CA LEU A 261 -5.68 17.92 -6.03
C LEU A 261 -6.10 19.25 -5.40
N TYR A 262 -5.99 19.36 -4.07
CA TYR A 262 -6.29 20.57 -3.30
C TYR A 262 -5.04 21.22 -2.69
N HIS A 263 -3.83 20.85 -3.13
CA HIS A 263 -2.57 21.33 -2.54
C HIS A 263 -2.42 22.86 -2.51
N GLU A 264 -3.01 23.58 -3.47
CA GLU A 264 -3.04 25.05 -3.51
C GLU A 264 -3.90 25.69 -2.40
N LYS A 265 -4.85 24.93 -1.83
CA LYS A 265 -5.77 25.41 -0.79
C LYS A 265 -5.40 24.93 0.61
N ILE A 266 -4.49 23.97 0.71
CA ILE A 266 -4.07 23.39 1.99
C ILE A 266 -2.94 24.25 2.56
N PRO A 267 -3.16 24.94 3.69
CA PRO A 267 -2.09 25.71 4.32
C PRO A 267 -1.05 24.76 4.92
N CYS A 268 0.23 25.00 4.65
CA CYS A 268 1.33 24.35 5.36
C CYS A 268 1.38 24.91 6.79
N SER A 269 0.73 24.21 7.71
CA SER A 269 0.68 24.59 9.13
C SER A 269 1.21 23.46 9.98
N SER A 270 2.33 23.70 10.69
CA SER A 270 2.83 22.78 11.72
C SER A 270 1.77 22.52 12.80
N TRP A 271 0.84 23.44 13.02
CA TRP A 271 -0.28 23.28 13.98
C TRP A 271 -1.38 22.37 13.46
N ALA A 272 -1.63 22.34 12.15
CA ALA A 272 -2.55 21.36 11.57
C ALA A 272 -1.97 19.95 11.68
N PHE A 273 -0.65 19.80 11.49
CA PHE A 273 0.06 18.54 11.70
C PHE A 273 0.00 18.08 13.18
N VAL A 274 0.25 18.98 14.13
CA VAL A 274 0.14 18.67 15.57
C VAL A 274 -1.31 18.36 15.98
N ALA A 275 -2.30 19.09 15.46
CA ALA A 275 -3.71 18.82 15.73
C ALA A 275 -4.17 17.46 15.19
N CYS A 276 -3.62 17.00 14.06
CA CYS A 276 -3.88 15.66 13.52
C CYS A 276 -3.20 14.53 14.31
N ILE A 277 -2.14 14.82 15.07
CA ILE A 277 -1.46 13.85 15.95
C ILE A 277 -2.15 13.76 17.33
N GLY A 278 -2.85 14.82 17.73
CA GLY A 278 -3.52 14.92 19.04
C GLY A 278 -4.94 14.33 19.12
N VAL A 279 -5.43 13.66 18.07
CA VAL A 279 -6.75 12.99 18.01
C VAL A 279 -6.55 11.49 17.83
#